data_AF-D8QHG1-F1
#
_entry.id   AF-D8QHG1-F1
#
_cell.length_a   1.000
_cell.length_b   1.000
_cell.length_c   1.000
_cell.angle_alpha   90.00
_cell.angle_beta   90.00
_cell.angle_gamma   90.00
#
_symmetry.space_group_name_H-M   'P 1'
#
loop_
_entity.id
_entity.type
_entity.pdbx_description
1 polymer ?
#
loop_
_entity_poly.entity_id
_entity_poly.type
_entity_poly.pdbx_seq_one_letter_code
_entity_poly.pdbx_strand_id
1 'polypeptide(L)' 'VLNRHIDAFGIGGKLGDVDAQVPVNTKPDATPVSLPNYAASPAKRQIIENQVNEWLAHEVIEESSSPWGFPVVVVFRNGK' A
#
# COMPACT_ATOMS: atom_id res chain seq x y z
N VAL A 1 26.68 13.48 -9.89
CA VAL A 1 26.02 12.15 -9.97
C VAL A 1 24.50 12.29 -9.89
N LEU A 2 23.94 12.82 -8.80
CA LEU A 2 22.49 13.03 -8.62
C LEU A 2 21.79 13.72 -9.81
N ASN A 3 22.24 14.91 -10.22
CA ASN A 3 21.61 15.65 -11.33
C ASN A 3 21.66 14.93 -12.69
N ARG A 4 22.56 13.95 -12.88
CA ARG A 4 22.68 13.18 -14.12
C ARG A 4 21.79 11.94 -14.14
N HIS A 5 21.37 11.45 -12.97
CA HIS A 5 20.63 10.21 -12.81
C HIS A 5 19.41 10.41 -11.92
N ILE A 6 18.72 11.54 -12.08
CA ILE A 6 17.58 11.92 -11.22
C ILE A 6 16.51 10.82 -11.17
N ASP A 7 16.29 10.14 -12.30
CA ASP A 7 15.31 9.05 -12.42
C ASP A 7 15.71 7.76 -11.74
N ALA A 8 16.99 7.59 -11.40
CA ALA A 8 17.49 6.42 -10.68
C ALA A 8 17.31 6.54 -9.15
N PHE A 9 16.85 7.69 -8.65
CA PHE A 9 16.67 7.96 -7.23
C PHE A 9 15.21 8.31 -6.93
N GLY A 10 14.68 7.84 -5.80
CA GLY A 10 13.33 8.16 -5.30
C GLY A 10 13.20 9.57 -4.72
N ILE A 11 13.69 10.58 -5.44
CA ILE A 11 13.64 11.99 -5.01
C ILE A 11 12.21 12.50 -5.11
N GLY A 12 11.74 13.20 -4.08
CA GLY A 12 10.41 13.80 -4.06
C GLY A 12 9.25 12.81 -3.99
N GLY A 13 9.50 11.57 -3.53
CA GLY A 13 8.47 10.54 -3.43
C GLY A 13 8.17 9.84 -4.76
N LYS A 14 8.97 10.06 -5.81
CA LYS A 14 8.82 9.37 -7.09
C LYS A 14 8.98 7.87 -6.90
N LEU A 15 7.94 7.12 -7.25
CA LEU A 15 7.97 5.67 -7.32
C LEU A 15 8.45 5.22 -8.69
N GLY A 16 9.15 4.09 -8.72
CA GLY A 16 9.49 3.42 -9.97
C GLY A 16 8.27 2.68 -10.51
N ASP A 17 8.16 2.64 -11.84
CA ASP A 17 7.11 1.92 -12.55
C ASP A 17 7.75 0.96 -13.56
N VAL A 18 7.14 -0.20 -13.74
CA VAL A 18 7.55 -1.22 -14.70
C VAL A 18 6.31 -1.88 -15.29
N ASP A 19 6.25 -1.94 -16.61
CA ASP A 19 5.17 -2.64 -17.32
C ASP A 19 5.39 -4.15 -17.23
N ALA A 20 4.98 -4.73 -16.09
CA ALA A 20 5.07 -6.15 -15.80
C ALA A 20 3.88 -6.61 -14.96
N GLN A 21 3.32 -7.77 -15.30
CA GLN A 21 2.28 -8.42 -14.52
C GLN A 21 2.85 -9.61 -13.77
N VAL A 22 2.58 -9.67 -12.46
CA VAL A 22 3.08 -10.74 -11.58
C VAL A 22 1.90 -11.55 -11.05
N PRO A 23 1.64 -12.76 -11.57
CA PRO A 23 0.56 -13.60 -11.03
C PRO A 23 0.94 -14.14 -9.65
N VAL A 24 -0.01 -14.05 -8.71
CA VAL A 24 0.13 -14.66 -7.37
C VAL A 24 -0.72 -15.93 -7.32
N ASN A 25 -0.06 -17.08 -7.38
CA ASN A 25 -0.74 -18.38 -7.33
C ASN A 25 -1.13 -18.74 -5.90
N THR A 26 -2.40 -19.08 -5.70
CA THR A 26 -2.88 -19.63 -4.42
C THR A 26 -2.67 -21.15 -4.38
N LYS A 27 -2.80 -21.73 -3.18
CA LYS A 27 -2.89 -23.19 -3.04
C LYS A 27 -4.19 -23.71 -3.67
N PRO A 28 -4.24 -24.95 -4.19
CA PRO A 28 -5.42 -25.49 -4.86
C PRO A 28 -6.72 -25.46 -4.04
N ASP A 29 -6.61 -25.51 -2.73
CA ASP A 29 -7.70 -25.55 -1.75
C ASP A 29 -7.92 -24.20 -1.03
N ALA A 30 -7.23 -23.14 -1.47
CA ALA A 30 -7.36 -21.82 -0.85
C ALA A 30 -8.75 -21.24 -1.08
N THR A 31 -9.43 -20.88 -0.01
CA THR A 31 -10.70 -20.17 -0.03
C THR A 31 -10.53 -18.72 0.42
N PRO A 32 -11.34 -17.77 -0.09
CA PRO A 32 -11.27 -16.39 0.34
C PRO A 32 -11.46 -16.20 1.83
N VAL A 33 -10.66 -15.30 2.41
CA VAL A 33 -10.76 -14.89 3.81
C VAL A 33 -11.02 -13.39 3.85
N SER A 34 -12.08 -13.00 4.55
CA SER A 34 -12.42 -11.60 4.79
C SER A 34 -12.54 -11.33 6.29
N LEU A 35 -11.64 -10.49 6.80
CA LEU A 35 -11.57 -10.11 8.20
C LEU A 35 -11.99 -8.65 8.38
N PRO A 36 -12.72 -8.31 9.45
CA PRO A 36 -13.05 -6.93 9.75
C PRO A 36 -11.80 -6.14 10.16
N ASN A 37 -11.81 -4.84 9.87
CA ASN A 37 -10.78 -3.92 10.36
C ASN A 37 -10.81 -3.82 11.89
N TYR A 38 -9.63 -3.62 12.50
CA TYR A 38 -9.55 -3.31 13.91
C TYR A 38 -10.09 -1.92 14.21
N ALA A 39 -10.60 -1.74 15.43
CA ALA A 39 -10.96 -0.42 15.92
C ALA A 39 -9.71 0.49 15.97
N ALA A 40 -9.78 1.62 15.28
CA ALA A 40 -8.73 2.63 15.25
C ALA A 40 -9.20 3.90 15.98
N SER A 41 -8.29 4.52 16.74
CA SER A 41 -8.55 5.85 17.30
C SER A 41 -8.67 6.88 16.17
N PRO A 42 -9.33 8.03 16.38
CA PRO A 42 -9.44 9.08 15.35
C PRO A 42 -8.08 9.50 14.77
N ALA A 43 -7.06 9.64 15.62
CA ALA A 43 -5.70 9.97 15.18
C ALA A 43 -5.08 8.89 14.28
N LYS A 44 -5.25 7.59 14.61
CA LYS A 44 -4.77 6.49 13.76
C LYS A 44 -5.54 6.42 12.44
N ARG A 45 -6.85 6.68 12.49
CA ARG A 45 -7.69 6.70 11.30
C ARG A 45 -7.25 7.78 10.32
N GLN A 46 -6.94 8.99 10.80
CA GLN A 46 -6.42 10.06 9.94
C GLN A 46 -5.12 9.68 9.24
N ILE A 47 -4.21 8.98 9.92
CA ILE A 47 -2.95 8.49 9.33
C ILE A 47 -3.26 7.50 8.19
N ILE A 48 -4.17 6.55 8.43
CA ILE A 48 -4.59 5.57 7.41
C ILE A 48 -5.19 6.30 6.21
N GLU A 49 -6.13 7.22 6.43
CA GLU A 49 -6.81 7.95 5.36
C GLU A 49 -5.82 8.76 4.51
N ASN A 50 -4.88 9.46 5.14
CA ASN A 50 -3.84 10.21 4.42
C ASN A 50 -2.98 9.30 3.54
N GLN A 51 -2.54 8.15 4.07
CA GLN A 51 -1.70 7.22 3.32
C GLN A 51 -2.45 6.57 2.15
N VAL A 52 -3.71 6.21 2.36
CA VAL A 52 -4.58 5.65 1.30
C VAL A 52 -4.76 6.66 0.17
N ASN A 53 -5.04 7.93 0.51
CA ASN A 53 -5.20 8.99 -0.49
C ASN A 53 -3.91 9.23 -1.28
N GLU A 54 -2.75 9.24 -0.61
CA GLU A 54 -1.44 9.35 -1.26
C GLU A 54 -1.20 8.19 -2.23
N TRP A 55 -1.46 6.95 -1.83
CA TRP A 55 -1.27 5.78 -2.69
C TRP A 55 -2.26 5.71 -3.86
N LEU A 56 -3.51 6.12 -3.66
CA LEU A 56 -4.48 6.27 -4.75
C LEU A 56 -4.01 7.33 -5.77
N ALA A 57 -3.51 8.48 -5.30
CA ALA A 57 -3.00 9.54 -6.16
C ALA A 57 -1.74 9.13 -6.95
N HIS A 58 -0.94 8.20 -6.39
CA HIS A 58 0.24 7.63 -7.03
C HIS A 58 -0.03 6.34 -7.80
N GLU A 59 -1.29 5.93 -7.94
CA GLU A 59 -1.70 4.71 -8.66
C GLU A 59 -1.03 3.42 -8.13
N VAL A 60 -0.64 3.43 -6.85
CA VAL A 60 -0.05 2.26 -6.16
C VAL A 60 -1.12 1.24 -5.77
N ILE A 61 -2.33 1.73 -5.48
CA ILE A 61 -3.51 0.93 -5.15
C ILE A 61 -4.71 1.44 -5.93
N GLU A 62 -5.77 0.64 -5.97
CA GLU A 62 -7.05 0.97 -6.61
C GLU A 62 -8.24 0.53 -5.75
N GLU A 63 -9.42 1.06 -6.04
CA GLU A 63 -10.65 0.56 -5.44
C GLU A 63 -10.94 -0.86 -5.93
N SER A 64 -11.36 -1.73 -5.02
CA SER A 64 -11.63 -3.14 -5.33
C SER A 64 -12.79 -3.67 -4.50
N SER A 65 -13.59 -4.54 -5.12
CA SER A 65 -14.61 -5.36 -4.45
C SER A 65 -14.14 -6.80 -4.41
N SER A 66 -13.32 -7.12 -3.41
CA SER A 66 -12.68 -8.43 -3.27
C SER A 66 -13.36 -9.29 -2.19
N PRO A 67 -13.48 -10.62 -2.40
CA PRO A 67 -13.85 -11.53 -1.33
C PRO A 67 -12.72 -11.72 -0.30
N TRP A 68 -11.52 -11.21 -0.60
CA TRP A 68 -10.37 -11.19 0.30
C TRP A 68 -10.29 -9.83 1.01
N GLY A 69 -10.10 -9.85 2.33
CA GLY A 69 -9.99 -8.62 3.13
C GLY A 69 -9.19 -8.86 4.41
N PHE A 70 -8.25 -7.96 4.71
CA PHE A 70 -7.38 -8.07 5.88
C PHE A 70 -7.28 -6.72 6.60
N PRO A 71 -7.15 -6.72 7.94
CA PRO A 71 -7.12 -5.50 8.72
C PRO A 71 -5.82 -4.71 8.52
N VAL A 72 -5.94 -3.38 8.43
CA VAL A 72 -4.79 -2.47 8.42
C VAL A 72 -4.29 -2.21 9.85
N VAL A 73 -2.97 -2.22 10.03
CA VAL A 73 -2.32 -1.95 11.33
C VAL A 73 -1.36 -0.78 11.20
N VAL A 74 -1.54 0.23 12.05
CA VAL A 74 -0.58 1.34 12.18
C VAL A 74 0.50 0.95 13.18
N VAL A 75 1.75 0.96 12.72
CA VAL A 75 2.93 0.69 13.54
C VAL A 75 3.80 1.94 13.61
N PHE A 76 4.12 2.38 14.82
CA PHE A 76 5.05 3.48 15.04
C PHE A 76 6.46 2.94 15.22
N ARG A 77 7.42 3.46 14.46
CA ARG A 77 8.85 3.26 14.74
C ARG A 77 9.34 4.43 15.58
N ASN A 78 9.69 4.17 16.84
CA ASN A 78 10.36 5.18 17.66
C ASN A 78 11.80 5.35 17.21
N GLY A 79 12.20 6.59 16.88
CA GLY A 79 13.57 6.98 16.55
C GLY A 79 13.90 7.08 15.05
N LYS A 80 12.92 6.87 14.16
CA LYS A 80 12.97 7.26 12.75
C LYS A 80 11.58 7.62 12.27
#